data_AF-D9TGC0-F1
#
_entry.id   AF-D9TGC0-F1
#
_cell.length_a   1.000
_cell.length_b   1.000
_cell.length_c   1.000
_cell.angle_alpha   90.00
_cell.angle_beta   90.00
_cell.angle_gamma   90.00
#
_symmetry.space_group_name_H-M   'P 1'
#
loop_
_entity.id
_entity.type
_entity.pdbx_description
1 polymer ?
#
loop_
_entity_poly.entity_id
_entity_poly.type
_entity_poly.pdbx_seq_one_letter_code
_entity_poly.pdbx_strand_id
1 'polypeptide(L)'
;MRYWKLIIGIITPLIFTIWLIPTAVSASFVIDHNDEVNKLRRQFAAEGMLRAFLTGPMEKDESYKKDIASVIGFQGPCDIEKFKVSEEYLYIEPFNFPVINKNRKNKADYIYISNELKEKVKNLKFNSWNDTLNTEFVEKGWARIIFYDSKPVGYMLIKFYEDTGDYKIFEFSPVSPELGEAVENMKKFLTDKGLNPRVKIFYPGFWRGESLYVVSDDGNWWAAGVKGFEDKIRDFNVIKDALNKRPKEILDEVENYGKLLKEAPEKIEYGGPPYPPLYEVIKNEEERRKNVLIAIFLLIGTGVLVLSILLAKKNKFKQLCNQL
;
A
#
# COMPACT_ATOMS: atom_id res chain seq x y z
N MET A 1 67.69 -10.05 2.42
CA MET A 1 66.57 -9.08 2.32
C MET A 1 65.81 -9.07 0.98
N ARG A 2 66.32 -9.65 -0.12
CA ARG A 2 65.69 -9.51 -1.46
C ARG A 2 64.50 -10.46 -1.73
N TYR A 3 64.51 -11.66 -1.14
CA TYR A 3 63.44 -12.66 -1.34
C TYR A 3 62.18 -12.40 -0.51
N TRP A 4 62.31 -11.79 0.67
CA TRP A 4 61.16 -11.51 1.54
C TRP A 4 60.21 -10.47 0.94
N LYS A 5 60.73 -9.46 0.25
CA LYS A 5 59.89 -8.46 -0.46
C LYS A 5 59.13 -9.09 -1.63
N LEU A 6 59.71 -10.10 -2.28
CA LEU A 6 59.10 -10.83 -3.40
C LEU A 6 57.99 -11.78 -2.90
N ILE A 7 58.24 -12.46 -1.77
CA ILE A 7 57.26 -13.31 -1.10
C ILE A 7 56.07 -12.47 -0.60
N ILE A 8 56.33 -11.32 0.02
CA ILE A 8 55.27 -10.39 0.44
C ILE A 8 54.50 -9.89 -0.79
N GLY A 9 55.19 -9.46 -1.84
CA GLY A 9 54.56 -8.97 -3.08
C GLY A 9 53.66 -9.98 -3.81
N ILE A 10 53.89 -11.29 -3.62
CA ILE A 10 53.05 -12.37 -4.21
C ILE A 10 51.94 -12.79 -3.24
N ILE A 11 52.24 -12.89 -1.94
CA ILE A 11 51.28 -13.36 -0.94
C ILE A 11 50.20 -12.30 -0.65
N THR A 12 50.56 -11.01 -0.62
CA THR A 12 49.59 -9.94 -0.33
C THR A 12 48.43 -9.88 -1.34
N PRO A 13 48.64 -9.93 -2.67
CA PRO A 13 47.54 -10.00 -3.62
C PRO A 13 46.78 -11.33 -3.57
N LEU A 14 47.45 -12.46 -3.27
CA LEU A 14 46.78 -13.77 -3.13
C LEU A 14 45.85 -13.85 -1.91
N ILE A 15 46.24 -13.24 -0.78
CA ILE A 15 45.37 -13.15 0.41
C ILE A 15 44.21 -12.19 0.13
N PHE A 16 44.44 -11.09 -0.59
CA PHE A 16 43.37 -10.16 -0.99
C PHE A 16 42.38 -10.77 -1.98
N THR A 17 42.83 -11.60 -2.93
CA THR A 17 41.91 -12.33 -3.81
C THR A 17 41.15 -13.40 -3.06
N ILE A 18 41.77 -14.14 -2.13
CA ILE A 18 41.08 -15.12 -1.27
C ILE A 18 40.03 -14.44 -0.37
N TRP A 19 40.26 -13.21 0.11
CA TRP A 19 39.27 -12.42 0.86
C TRP A 19 38.14 -11.83 0.00
N LEU A 20 38.36 -11.67 -1.31
CA LEU A 20 37.31 -11.26 -2.26
C LEU A 20 36.43 -12.42 -2.75
N ILE A 21 36.88 -13.67 -2.59
CA ILE A 21 36.07 -14.85 -2.96
C ILE A 21 34.81 -14.98 -2.07
N PRO A 22 34.84 -14.83 -0.72
CA PRO A 22 33.63 -14.89 0.08
C PRO A 22 32.67 -13.69 -0.09
N THR A 23 33.13 -12.55 -0.62
CA THR A 23 32.24 -11.42 -0.97
C THR A 23 31.67 -11.52 -2.39
N ALA A 24 32.34 -12.23 -3.30
CA ALA A 24 31.79 -12.59 -4.61
C ALA A 24 30.89 -13.83 -4.56
N VAL A 25 31.09 -14.72 -3.58
CA VAL A 25 30.29 -15.95 -3.37
C VAL A 25 29.11 -15.74 -2.41
N SER A 26 29.00 -14.58 -1.77
CA SER A 26 27.78 -14.15 -1.04
C SER A 26 26.79 -13.36 -1.89
N ALA A 27 27.10 -13.10 -3.17
CA ALA A 27 26.07 -12.94 -4.18
C ALA A 27 25.65 -14.36 -4.57
N SER A 28 24.62 -14.88 -3.91
CA SER A 28 23.93 -16.09 -4.34
C SER A 28 23.35 -15.86 -5.75
N PHE A 29 24.16 -16.01 -6.79
CA PHE A 29 23.72 -16.37 -8.14
C PHE A 29 23.42 -17.87 -8.21
N VAL A 30 22.90 -18.45 -7.11
CA VAL A 30 21.87 -19.45 -7.27
C VAL A 30 20.67 -18.64 -7.72
N ILE A 31 20.52 -18.50 -9.04
CA ILE A 31 19.19 -18.36 -9.60
C ILE A 31 18.41 -19.48 -8.95
N ASP A 32 17.56 -19.15 -7.97
CA ASP A 32 16.60 -20.10 -7.45
C ASP A 32 15.74 -20.43 -8.67
N HIS A 33 16.05 -21.56 -9.32
CA HIS A 33 15.40 -21.96 -10.56
C HIS A 33 13.88 -22.04 -10.33
N ASN A 34 13.46 -22.22 -9.07
CA ASN A 34 12.07 -22.15 -8.67
C ASN A 34 11.52 -20.71 -8.77
N ASP A 35 12.25 -19.68 -8.33
CA ASP A 35 11.79 -18.29 -8.41
C ASP A 35 11.66 -17.78 -9.84
N GLU A 36 12.61 -18.09 -10.73
CA GLU A 36 12.50 -17.72 -12.15
C GLU A 36 11.36 -18.47 -12.85
N VAL A 37 11.22 -19.78 -12.59
CA VAL A 37 10.10 -20.57 -13.12
C VAL A 37 8.77 -20.05 -12.59
N ASN A 38 8.68 -19.73 -11.30
CA ASN A 38 7.46 -19.20 -10.69
C ASN A 38 7.13 -17.80 -11.22
N LYS A 39 8.14 -16.96 -11.45
CA LYS A 39 7.97 -15.65 -12.11
C LYS A 39 7.43 -15.81 -13.53
N LEU A 40 7.95 -16.76 -14.30
CA LEU A 40 7.44 -17.09 -15.64
C LEU A 40 6.00 -17.61 -15.57
N ARG A 41 5.67 -18.50 -14.63
CA ARG A 41 4.28 -18.98 -14.43
C ARG A 41 3.32 -17.83 -14.15
N ARG A 42 3.69 -16.89 -13.28
CA ARG A 42 2.90 -15.68 -13.00
C ARG A 42 2.77 -14.78 -14.23
N GLN A 43 3.84 -14.62 -15.01
CA GLN A 43 3.82 -13.86 -16.26
C GLN A 43 2.82 -14.48 -17.25
N PHE A 44 2.89 -15.80 -17.48
CA PHE A 44 1.99 -16.52 -18.37
C PHE A 44 0.54 -16.44 -17.90
N ALA A 45 0.28 -16.54 -16.59
CA ALA A 45 -1.06 -16.39 -16.03
C ALA A 45 -1.63 -14.98 -16.29
N ALA A 46 -0.84 -13.93 -16.08
CA ALA A 46 -1.25 -12.54 -16.31
C ALA A 46 -1.49 -12.25 -17.80
N GLU A 47 -0.55 -12.63 -18.67
CA GLU A 47 -0.69 -12.44 -20.12
C GLU A 47 -1.85 -13.26 -20.70
N GLY A 48 -2.03 -14.49 -20.22
CA GLY A 48 -3.15 -15.36 -20.60
C GLY A 48 -4.49 -14.75 -20.21
N MET A 49 -4.62 -14.24 -18.98
CA MET A 49 -5.84 -13.55 -18.52
C MET A 49 -6.12 -12.29 -19.34
N LEU A 50 -5.09 -11.47 -19.61
CA LEU A 50 -5.23 -10.28 -20.45
C LEU A 50 -5.68 -10.64 -21.86
N ARG A 51 -5.03 -11.61 -22.52
CA ARG A 51 -5.43 -12.06 -23.86
C ARG A 51 -6.88 -12.55 -23.87
N ALA A 52 -7.27 -13.37 -22.90
CA ALA A 52 -8.64 -13.88 -22.79
C ALA A 52 -9.67 -12.76 -22.60
N PHE A 53 -9.33 -11.70 -21.85
CA PHE A 53 -10.16 -10.51 -21.72
C PHE A 53 -10.28 -9.76 -23.05
N LEU A 54 -9.16 -9.51 -23.73
CA LEU A 54 -9.09 -8.73 -24.97
C LEU A 54 -9.84 -9.42 -26.12
N THR A 55 -9.67 -10.73 -26.30
CA THR A 55 -10.32 -11.53 -27.37
C THR A 55 -11.71 -12.07 -26.98
N GLY A 56 -12.23 -11.67 -25.83
CA GLY A 56 -13.46 -12.20 -25.26
C GLY A 56 -14.39 -11.06 -24.85
N PRO A 57 -14.46 -10.73 -23.54
CA PRO A 57 -15.27 -9.63 -23.04
C PRO A 57 -15.10 -8.32 -23.82
N MET A 58 -13.88 -7.84 -24.04
CA MET A 58 -13.64 -6.56 -24.71
C MET A 58 -14.10 -6.58 -26.17
N GLU A 59 -13.86 -7.67 -26.90
CA GLU A 59 -14.25 -7.77 -28.30
C GLU A 59 -15.78 -7.76 -28.48
N LYS A 60 -16.49 -8.40 -27.54
CA LYS A 60 -17.94 -8.63 -27.61
C LYS A 60 -18.78 -7.50 -27.00
N ASP A 61 -18.23 -6.72 -26.08
CA ASP A 61 -18.97 -5.72 -25.33
C ASP A 61 -18.46 -4.29 -25.63
N GLU A 62 -19.31 -3.51 -26.28
CA GLU A 62 -19.04 -2.12 -26.66
C GLU A 62 -18.85 -1.20 -25.44
N SER A 63 -19.36 -1.55 -24.26
CA SER A 63 -19.13 -0.76 -23.05
C SER A 63 -17.66 -0.78 -22.65
N TYR A 64 -17.03 -1.96 -22.59
CA TYR A 64 -15.59 -2.10 -22.32
C TYR A 64 -14.73 -1.36 -23.34
N LYS A 65 -15.11 -1.36 -24.63
CA LYS A 65 -14.38 -0.61 -25.65
C LYS A 65 -14.44 0.90 -25.39
N LYS A 66 -15.62 1.43 -25.04
CA LYS A 66 -15.80 2.85 -24.70
C LYS A 66 -15.05 3.24 -23.44
N ASP A 67 -15.08 2.38 -22.43
CA ASP A 67 -14.42 2.61 -21.16
C ASP A 67 -12.90 2.64 -21.34
N ILE A 68 -12.33 1.66 -22.06
CA ILE A 68 -10.91 1.66 -22.43
C ILE A 68 -10.57 2.89 -23.27
N ALA A 69 -11.37 3.21 -24.30
CA ALA A 69 -11.19 4.40 -25.15
C ALA A 69 -11.14 5.69 -24.32
N SER A 70 -12.00 5.80 -23.30
CA SER A 70 -12.01 6.91 -22.34
C SER A 70 -10.72 6.98 -21.53
N VAL A 71 -10.25 5.86 -20.99
CA VAL A 71 -9.01 5.79 -20.20
C VAL A 71 -7.77 6.12 -21.04
N ILE A 72 -7.66 5.57 -22.25
CA ILE A 72 -6.50 5.82 -23.13
C ILE A 72 -6.57 7.20 -23.80
N GLY A 73 -7.73 7.84 -23.82
CA GLY A 73 -7.98 9.11 -24.50
C GLY A 73 -8.00 9.01 -26.03
N PHE A 74 -8.44 7.88 -26.59
CA PHE A 74 -8.48 7.61 -28.03
C PHE A 74 -9.79 6.92 -28.41
N GLN A 75 -10.55 7.52 -29.35
CA GLN A 75 -11.89 7.05 -29.74
C GLN A 75 -11.90 6.08 -30.93
N GLY A 76 -10.73 5.71 -31.46
CA GLY A 76 -10.63 4.74 -32.57
C GLY A 76 -10.56 3.29 -32.09
N PRO A 77 -10.48 2.33 -33.03
CA PRO A 77 -10.33 0.92 -32.70
C PRO A 77 -9.04 0.69 -31.90
N CYS A 78 -9.16 0.01 -30.76
CA CYS A 78 -8.02 -0.38 -29.95
C CYS A 78 -7.25 -1.51 -30.62
N ASP A 79 -5.93 -1.39 -30.67
CA ASP A 79 -5.05 -2.44 -31.15
C ASP A 79 -4.64 -3.33 -29.97
N ILE A 80 -5.05 -4.60 -30.02
CA ILE A 80 -4.82 -5.60 -28.97
C ILE A 80 -3.32 -5.80 -28.71
N GLU A 81 -2.48 -5.67 -29.74
CA GLU A 81 -1.02 -5.89 -29.63
C GLU A 81 -0.30 -4.77 -28.86
N LYS A 82 -0.97 -3.63 -28.65
CA LYS A 82 -0.45 -2.52 -27.84
C LYS A 82 -0.60 -2.74 -26.34
N PHE A 83 -1.40 -3.72 -25.94
CA PHE A 83 -1.57 -4.06 -24.53
C PHE A 83 -0.36 -4.83 -24.01
N LYS A 84 0.15 -4.41 -22.85
CA LYS A 84 1.28 -5.05 -22.18
C LYS A 84 1.05 -5.14 -20.69
N VAL A 85 1.60 -6.17 -20.06
CA VAL A 85 1.69 -6.25 -18.60
C VAL A 85 3.03 -5.71 -18.13
N SER A 86 3.02 -5.02 -16.99
CA SER A 86 4.22 -4.49 -16.34
C SER A 86 5.14 -5.59 -15.81
N GLU A 87 6.29 -5.18 -15.26
CA GLU A 87 7.01 -6.00 -14.28
C GLU A 87 6.12 -6.36 -13.07
N GLU A 88 6.51 -7.35 -12.26
CA GLU A 88 5.78 -7.68 -11.04
C GLU A 88 6.12 -6.73 -9.91
N TYR A 89 5.08 -6.30 -9.20
CA TYR A 89 5.20 -5.62 -7.93
C TYR A 89 4.82 -6.59 -6.81
N LEU A 90 5.55 -6.55 -5.69
CA LEU A 90 5.13 -7.30 -4.50
C LEU A 90 3.82 -6.71 -4.00
N TYR A 91 2.82 -7.56 -3.82
CA TYR A 91 1.53 -7.21 -3.24
C TYR A 91 1.44 -7.73 -1.81
N ILE A 92 0.93 -6.92 -0.89
CA ILE A 92 0.93 -7.19 0.55
C ILE A 92 -0.46 -6.94 1.15
N GLU A 93 -0.96 -7.93 1.87
CA GLU A 93 -2.15 -7.85 2.72
C GLU A 93 -1.74 -8.13 4.17
N PRO A 94 -1.61 -7.12 5.04
CA PRO A 94 -1.02 -7.30 6.37
C PRO A 94 -2.00 -7.81 7.43
N PHE A 95 -3.29 -7.90 7.09
CA PHE A 95 -4.38 -8.19 8.02
C PHE A 95 -5.17 -9.44 7.62
N ASN A 96 -4.53 -10.43 6.99
CA ASN A 96 -5.20 -11.70 6.69
C ASN A 96 -5.35 -12.54 7.97
N PHE A 97 -6.37 -12.22 8.77
CA PHE A 97 -6.65 -12.91 10.02
C PHE A 97 -7.32 -14.27 9.75
N PRO A 98 -6.77 -15.38 10.25
CA PRO A 98 -7.35 -16.69 10.04
C PRO A 98 -8.71 -16.79 10.76
N VAL A 99 -9.74 -17.09 10.00
CA VAL A 99 -11.11 -17.28 10.50
C VAL A 99 -11.51 -18.75 10.46
N ILE A 100 -12.28 -19.19 11.47
CA ILE A 100 -12.79 -20.55 11.57
C ILE A 100 -14.23 -20.58 11.08
N ASN A 101 -14.48 -21.35 10.03
CA ASN A 101 -15.82 -21.66 9.54
C ASN A 101 -16.41 -22.82 10.34
N LYS A 102 -17.53 -22.60 11.03
CA LYS A 102 -18.25 -23.66 11.75
C LYS A 102 -19.58 -23.98 11.07
N ASN A 103 -19.65 -25.21 10.56
CA ASN A 103 -20.85 -25.79 10.02
C ASN A 103 -21.86 -26.13 11.12
N ARG A 104 -23.09 -25.60 11.01
CA ARG A 104 -24.22 -26.02 11.85
C ARG A 104 -25.15 -26.88 11.04
N LYS A 105 -25.51 -28.06 11.57
CA LYS A 105 -26.61 -28.86 11.01
C LYS A 105 -27.87 -27.98 10.93
N ASN A 106 -28.38 -27.77 9.72
CA ASN A 106 -29.59 -27.01 9.39
C ASN A 106 -29.58 -25.49 9.69
N LYS A 107 -28.41 -24.82 9.73
CA LYS A 107 -28.30 -23.35 9.78
C LYS A 107 -27.14 -22.83 8.92
N ALA A 108 -27.12 -21.53 8.65
CA ALA A 108 -26.01 -20.87 7.98
C ALA A 108 -24.69 -21.08 8.74
N ASP A 109 -23.62 -21.25 7.97
CA ASP A 109 -22.25 -21.23 8.48
C ASP A 109 -21.98 -19.92 9.21
N TYR A 110 -21.19 -19.97 10.28
CA TYR A 110 -20.72 -18.76 10.95
C TYR A 110 -19.21 -18.74 11.05
N ILE A 111 -18.69 -17.53 11.01
CA ILE A 111 -17.26 -17.21 11.02
C ILE A 111 -16.89 -16.71 12.42
N TYR A 112 -15.76 -17.15 12.96
CA TYR A 112 -15.20 -16.55 14.18
C TYR A 112 -13.68 -16.66 14.25
N ILE A 113 -13.05 -15.72 14.95
CA ILE A 113 -11.62 -15.72 15.28
C ILE A 113 -11.45 -16.32 16.69
N SER A 114 -10.44 -17.17 16.91
CA SER A 114 -10.18 -17.76 18.24
C SER A 114 -9.73 -16.70 19.25
N ASN A 115 -10.03 -16.86 20.53
CA ASN A 115 -9.65 -15.86 21.55
C ASN A 115 -8.13 -15.62 21.62
N GLU A 116 -7.32 -16.65 21.39
CA GLU A 116 -5.87 -16.52 21.31
C GLU A 116 -5.47 -15.57 20.16
N LEU A 117 -6.03 -15.79 18.96
CA LEU A 117 -5.78 -14.93 17.81
C LEU A 117 -6.28 -13.51 18.03
N LYS A 118 -7.42 -13.32 18.71
CA LYS A 118 -7.93 -11.98 19.05
C LYS A 118 -6.93 -11.19 19.88
N GLU A 119 -6.34 -11.82 20.90
CA GLU A 119 -5.34 -11.15 21.74
C GLU A 119 -4.08 -10.81 20.94
N LYS A 120 -3.65 -11.67 20.01
CA LYS A 120 -2.54 -11.32 19.10
C LYS A 120 -2.88 -10.13 18.20
N VAL A 121 -4.06 -10.13 17.58
CA VAL A 121 -4.53 -9.03 16.71
C VAL A 121 -4.63 -7.71 17.46
N LYS A 122 -5.18 -7.70 18.69
CA LYS A 122 -5.27 -6.50 19.53
C LYS A 122 -3.91 -5.92 19.93
N ASN A 123 -2.89 -6.77 20.01
CA ASN A 123 -1.54 -6.38 20.41
C ASN A 123 -0.62 -6.02 19.22
N LEU A 124 -1.12 -6.10 17.98
CA LEU A 124 -0.38 -5.65 16.80
C LEU A 124 -0.05 -4.16 16.92
N LYS A 125 1.23 -3.85 16.72
CA LYS A 125 1.72 -2.47 16.69
C LYS A 125 2.74 -2.31 15.58
N PHE A 126 2.56 -1.25 14.79
CA PHE A 126 3.44 -0.87 13.69
C PHE A 126 4.13 0.44 14.03
N ASN A 127 5.44 0.39 14.19
CA ASN A 127 6.32 1.54 14.35
C ASN A 127 7.06 1.91 13.06
N SER A 128 7.14 0.98 12.12
CA SER A 128 7.72 1.18 10.80
C SER A 128 6.91 0.49 9.70
N TRP A 129 7.15 0.87 8.45
CA TRP A 129 6.64 0.14 7.28
C TRP A 129 7.05 -1.33 7.32
N ASN A 130 8.30 -1.61 7.69
CA ASN A 130 8.82 -2.97 7.75
C ASN A 130 8.06 -3.85 8.77
N ASP A 131 7.55 -3.27 9.85
CA ASP A 131 6.76 -4.02 10.84
C ASP A 131 5.49 -4.62 10.21
N THR A 132 4.92 -3.94 9.20
CA THR A 132 3.75 -4.41 8.46
C THR A 132 4.03 -5.63 7.58
N LEU A 133 5.30 -5.90 7.28
CA LEU A 133 5.75 -7.01 6.43
C LEU A 133 6.09 -8.28 7.21
N ASN A 134 6.23 -8.14 8.54
CA ASN A 134 6.83 -9.15 9.42
C ASN A 134 5.84 -9.72 10.44
N THR A 135 4.54 -9.54 10.24
CA THR A 135 3.53 -10.18 11.08
C THR A 135 3.16 -11.56 10.53
N GLU A 136 2.66 -12.45 11.39
CA GLU A 136 2.13 -13.75 10.99
C GLU A 136 0.81 -13.67 10.20
N PHE A 137 0.23 -12.46 10.10
CA PHE A 137 -1.03 -12.20 9.38
C PHE A 137 -0.79 -11.58 8.00
N VAL A 138 0.47 -11.50 7.57
CA VAL A 138 0.83 -10.98 6.25
C VAL A 138 0.66 -12.06 5.19
N GLU A 139 -0.25 -11.82 4.26
CA GLU A 139 -0.28 -12.55 3.00
C GLU A 139 0.45 -11.73 1.92
N LYS A 140 1.23 -12.45 1.09
CA LYS A 140 1.99 -11.86 -0.01
C LYS A 140 1.47 -12.42 -1.33
N GLY A 141 1.41 -11.55 -2.33
CA GLY A 141 1.10 -11.91 -3.69
C GLY A 141 1.90 -11.04 -4.66
N TRP A 142 1.40 -10.94 -5.88
CA TRP A 142 2.00 -10.11 -6.93
C TRP A 142 0.95 -9.26 -7.61
N ALA A 143 1.32 -8.04 -7.98
CA ALA A 143 0.50 -7.16 -8.78
C ALA A 143 1.16 -6.91 -10.14
N ARG A 144 0.33 -6.75 -11.16
CA ARG A 144 0.74 -6.35 -12.52
C ARG A 144 -0.15 -5.20 -12.98
N ILE A 145 0.45 -4.17 -13.55
CA ILE A 145 -0.26 -3.07 -14.21
C ILE A 145 -0.41 -3.41 -15.69
N ILE A 146 -1.59 -3.13 -16.23
CA ILE A 146 -1.91 -3.28 -17.65
C ILE A 146 -1.67 -1.93 -18.29
N PHE A 147 -0.92 -1.91 -19.38
CA PHE A 147 -0.59 -0.73 -20.16
C PHE A 147 -1.12 -0.84 -21.58
N TYR A 148 -1.52 0.29 -22.16
CA TYR A 148 -1.76 0.47 -23.59
C TYR A 148 -0.89 1.64 -24.08
N ASP A 149 0.05 1.41 -25.01
CA ASP A 149 1.01 2.44 -25.47
C ASP A 149 1.62 3.25 -24.30
N SER A 150 2.10 2.54 -23.28
CA SER A 150 2.71 3.11 -22.06
C SER A 150 1.77 3.91 -21.15
N LYS A 151 0.47 3.98 -21.44
CA LYS A 151 -0.53 4.51 -20.51
C LYS A 151 -1.10 3.39 -19.63
N PRO A 152 -1.16 3.54 -18.30
CA PRO A 152 -1.81 2.56 -17.44
C PRO A 152 -3.30 2.53 -17.75
N VAL A 153 -3.89 1.34 -17.81
CA VAL A 153 -5.33 1.16 -18.09
C VAL A 153 -6.05 0.28 -17.08
N GLY A 154 -5.30 -0.54 -16.35
CA GLY A 154 -5.86 -1.50 -15.41
C GLY A 154 -4.80 -2.21 -14.60
N TYR A 155 -5.21 -3.19 -13.80
CA TYR A 155 -4.29 -4.01 -13.03
C TYR A 155 -4.84 -5.43 -12.78
N MET A 156 -3.95 -6.30 -12.31
CA MET A 156 -4.25 -7.65 -11.86
C MET A 156 -3.54 -7.94 -10.55
N LEU A 157 -4.21 -8.64 -9.65
CA LEU A 157 -3.62 -9.16 -8.41
C LEU A 157 -3.59 -10.68 -8.46
N ILE A 158 -2.43 -11.25 -8.13
CA ILE A 158 -2.07 -12.65 -8.30
C ILE A 158 -1.69 -13.23 -6.96
N LYS A 159 -2.27 -14.38 -6.61
CA LYS A 159 -1.94 -15.14 -5.39
C LYS A 159 -1.64 -16.59 -5.72
N PHE A 160 -0.86 -17.22 -4.85
CA PHE A 160 -0.68 -18.67 -4.89
C PHE A 160 -1.80 -19.34 -4.11
N TYR A 161 -2.41 -20.34 -4.70
CA TYR A 161 -3.51 -21.10 -4.12
C TYR A 161 -3.03 -22.52 -3.81
N GLU A 162 -2.80 -22.81 -2.52
CA GLU A 162 -2.25 -24.09 -2.07
C GLU A 162 -3.11 -25.29 -2.47
N ASP A 163 -4.43 -25.13 -2.44
CA ASP A 163 -5.42 -26.16 -2.81
C ASP A 163 -5.28 -26.65 -4.26
N THR A 164 -4.78 -25.78 -5.14
CA THR A 164 -4.60 -26.07 -6.57
C THR A 164 -3.13 -26.10 -7.00
N GLY A 165 -2.20 -25.73 -6.12
CA GLY A 165 -0.77 -25.68 -6.42
C GLY A 165 -0.43 -24.68 -7.54
N ASP A 166 -1.24 -23.65 -7.73
CA ASP A 166 -1.11 -22.74 -8.88
C ASP A 166 -1.33 -21.27 -8.54
N TYR A 167 -0.80 -20.41 -9.40
CA TYR A 167 -1.02 -18.97 -9.33
C TYR A 167 -2.31 -18.59 -10.04
N LYS A 168 -3.17 -17.84 -9.37
CA LYS A 168 -4.43 -17.36 -9.96
C LYS A 168 -4.56 -15.86 -9.82
N ILE A 169 -5.19 -15.27 -10.83
CA ILE A 169 -5.67 -13.89 -10.78
C ILE A 169 -6.91 -13.87 -9.90
N PHE A 170 -6.80 -13.30 -8.70
CA PHE A 170 -7.94 -13.20 -7.79
C PHE A 170 -8.72 -11.89 -7.96
N GLU A 171 -8.06 -10.87 -8.52
CA GLU A 171 -8.65 -9.60 -8.89
C GLU A 171 -8.13 -9.15 -10.27
N PHE A 172 -9.05 -8.75 -11.13
CA PHE A 172 -8.78 -8.28 -12.49
C PHE A 172 -9.63 -7.03 -12.77
N SER A 173 -8.95 -5.90 -12.91
CA SER A 173 -9.57 -4.58 -13.07
C SER A 173 -9.04 -3.91 -14.34
N PRO A 174 -9.57 -4.27 -15.54
CA PRO A 174 -9.00 -3.89 -16.84
C PRO A 174 -9.30 -2.45 -17.28
N VAL A 175 -10.11 -1.71 -16.51
CA VAL A 175 -10.48 -0.30 -16.73
C VAL A 175 -10.37 0.42 -15.39
N SER A 176 -9.19 0.39 -14.80
CA SER A 176 -8.87 1.07 -13.54
C SER A 176 -7.42 1.54 -13.60
N PRO A 177 -7.16 2.68 -14.28
CA PRO A 177 -5.80 3.20 -14.48
C PRO A 177 -5.13 3.65 -13.18
N GLU A 178 -5.90 3.91 -12.13
CA GLU A 178 -5.51 4.69 -10.96
C GLU A 178 -4.34 4.06 -10.19
N LEU A 179 -4.28 2.73 -10.13
CA LEU A 179 -3.15 2.03 -9.51
C LEU A 179 -1.87 2.19 -10.33
N GLY A 180 -1.97 2.10 -11.65
CA GLY A 180 -0.84 2.27 -12.56
C GLY A 180 -0.33 3.72 -12.55
N GLU A 181 -1.22 4.69 -12.51
CA GLU A 181 -0.86 6.11 -12.34
C GLU A 181 -0.12 6.36 -11.03
N ALA A 182 -0.62 5.80 -9.91
CA ALA A 182 0.05 5.89 -8.62
C ALA A 182 1.46 5.26 -8.64
N VAL A 183 1.64 4.13 -9.34
CA VAL A 183 2.94 3.47 -9.51
C VAL A 183 3.90 4.36 -10.29
N GLU A 184 3.49 4.87 -11.45
CA GLU A 184 4.33 5.73 -12.29
C GLU A 184 4.71 7.02 -11.55
N ASN A 185 3.78 7.63 -10.84
CA ASN A 185 4.02 8.84 -10.06
C ASN A 185 4.99 8.61 -8.90
N MET A 186 4.84 7.51 -8.15
CA MET A 186 5.78 7.16 -7.08
C MET A 186 7.18 6.87 -7.64
N LYS A 187 7.29 6.13 -8.74
CA LYS A 187 8.57 5.85 -9.39
C LYS A 187 9.27 7.14 -9.85
N LYS A 188 8.51 8.06 -10.44
CA LYS A 188 9.02 9.38 -10.84
C LYS A 188 9.53 10.16 -9.62
N PHE A 189 8.73 10.24 -8.55
CA PHE A 189 9.15 10.89 -7.30
C PHE A 189 10.45 10.32 -6.71
N LEU A 190 10.59 9.00 -6.68
CA LEU A 190 11.80 8.34 -6.19
C LEU A 190 13.00 8.68 -7.10
N THR A 191 12.81 8.62 -8.41
CA THR A 191 13.85 8.92 -9.40
C THR A 191 14.31 10.37 -9.31
N ASP A 192 13.37 11.33 -9.20
CA ASP A 192 13.66 12.76 -9.06
C ASP A 192 14.48 13.06 -7.79
N LYS A 193 14.38 12.20 -6.76
CA LYS A 193 15.18 12.25 -5.53
C LYS A 193 16.50 11.46 -5.60
N GLY A 194 16.80 10.81 -6.72
CA GLY A 194 17.96 9.93 -6.86
C GLY A 194 17.85 8.62 -6.08
N LEU A 195 16.63 8.19 -5.74
CA LEU A 195 16.34 6.94 -5.05
C LEU A 195 15.98 5.82 -6.04
N ASN A 196 16.10 4.58 -5.60
CA ASN A 196 15.72 3.41 -6.40
C ASN A 196 14.19 3.37 -6.58
N PRO A 197 13.65 3.33 -7.81
CA PRO A 197 12.21 3.38 -8.08
C PRO A 197 11.51 2.02 -7.81
N ARG A 198 11.82 1.38 -6.68
CA ARG A 198 11.16 0.15 -6.22
C ARG A 198 9.96 0.49 -5.37
N VAL A 199 8.83 -0.09 -5.74
CA VAL A 199 7.55 0.10 -5.07
C VAL A 199 6.87 -1.25 -4.82
N LYS A 200 5.99 -1.25 -3.83
CA LYS A 200 5.15 -2.38 -3.44
C LYS A 200 3.70 -1.91 -3.45
N ILE A 201 2.79 -2.86 -3.66
CA ILE A 201 1.36 -2.61 -3.57
C ILE A 201 0.88 -3.12 -2.22
N PHE A 202 0.12 -2.29 -1.52
CA PHE A 202 -0.38 -2.57 -0.19
C PHE A 202 -1.90 -2.47 -0.19
N TYR A 203 -2.54 -3.51 0.36
CA TYR A 203 -3.98 -3.57 0.54
C TYR A 203 -4.31 -3.66 2.03
N PRO A 204 -4.88 -2.60 2.63
CA PRO A 204 -5.24 -2.59 4.04
C PRO A 204 -6.55 -3.32 4.36
N GLY A 205 -7.28 -3.77 3.34
CA GLY A 205 -8.60 -4.37 3.53
C GLY A 205 -8.54 -5.83 3.96
N PHE A 206 -9.53 -6.24 4.75
CA PHE A 206 -9.84 -7.66 4.99
C PHE A 206 -10.96 -8.17 4.07
N TRP A 207 -11.95 -7.31 3.79
CA TRP A 207 -13.01 -7.55 2.79
C TRP A 207 -12.80 -6.64 1.57
N ARG A 208 -13.44 -6.96 0.44
CA ARG A 208 -13.38 -6.15 -0.78
C ARG A 208 -13.87 -4.71 -0.51
N GLY A 209 -13.23 -3.71 -1.12
CA GLY A 209 -13.71 -2.32 -1.13
C GLY A 209 -12.77 -1.29 -0.51
N GLU A 210 -11.59 -1.69 -0.01
CA GLU A 210 -10.56 -0.72 0.38
C GLU A 210 -9.72 -0.24 -0.80
N SER A 211 -9.20 0.98 -0.71
CA SER A 211 -8.26 1.50 -1.72
C SER A 211 -6.92 0.77 -1.65
N LEU A 212 -6.30 0.55 -2.81
CA LEU A 212 -4.92 0.10 -2.90
C LEU A 212 -3.95 1.27 -2.67
N TYR A 213 -2.78 0.95 -2.12
CA TYR A 213 -1.72 1.92 -1.89
C TYR A 213 -0.44 1.48 -2.59
N VAL A 214 0.29 2.43 -3.15
CA VAL A 214 1.66 2.25 -3.62
C VAL A 214 2.60 2.71 -2.52
N VAL A 215 3.50 1.82 -2.09
CA VAL A 215 4.43 2.07 -0.97
C VAL A 215 5.87 1.87 -1.44
N SER A 216 6.72 2.85 -1.20
CA SER A 216 8.15 2.76 -1.48
C SER A 216 8.91 2.02 -0.36
N ASP A 217 10.16 1.66 -0.62
CA ASP A 217 11.01 0.99 0.38
C ASP A 217 11.31 1.85 1.63
N ASP A 218 11.34 3.19 1.49
CA ASP A 218 11.52 4.13 2.60
C ASP A 218 10.21 4.48 3.33
N GLY A 219 9.10 3.83 2.98
CA GLY A 219 7.83 3.97 3.67
C GLY A 219 7.06 5.24 3.31
N ASN A 220 7.22 5.73 2.07
CA ASN A 220 6.33 6.72 1.45
C ASN A 220 5.13 6.02 0.81
N TRP A 221 3.95 6.60 0.97
CA TRP A 221 2.68 6.00 0.56
C TRP A 221 1.91 6.92 -0.37
N TRP A 222 1.21 6.29 -1.30
CA TRP A 222 0.32 6.93 -2.27
C TRP A 222 -0.98 6.13 -2.39
N ALA A 223 -2.13 6.77 -2.17
CA ALA A 223 -3.43 6.13 -2.33
C ALA A 223 -3.86 6.12 -3.80
N ALA A 224 -4.17 4.95 -4.37
CA ALA A 224 -4.62 4.84 -5.75
C ALA A 224 -6.09 5.28 -5.89
N GLY A 225 -6.37 6.21 -6.81
CA GLY A 225 -7.73 6.55 -7.24
C GLY A 225 -8.56 7.35 -6.24
N VAL A 226 -7.93 7.98 -5.26
CA VAL A 226 -8.62 8.69 -4.19
C VAL A 226 -8.62 10.20 -4.44
N LYS A 227 -9.81 10.78 -4.58
CA LYS A 227 -9.97 12.21 -4.82
C LYS A 227 -9.47 13.10 -3.66
N GLY A 228 -8.62 14.07 -3.97
CA GLY A 228 -7.93 14.94 -3.02
C GLY A 228 -6.66 14.33 -2.40
N PHE A 229 -6.28 13.13 -2.84
CA PHE A 229 -5.10 12.36 -2.42
C PHE A 229 -4.18 11.99 -3.58
N GLU A 230 -4.58 12.28 -4.81
CA GLU A 230 -3.89 11.85 -6.04
C GLU A 230 -2.52 12.47 -6.22
N ASP A 231 -2.15 13.55 -5.52
CA ASP A 231 -0.84 14.19 -5.67
C ASP A 231 -0.03 14.20 -4.35
N LYS A 232 -0.42 13.32 -3.41
CA LYS A 232 0.03 13.40 -2.02
C LYS A 232 0.77 12.15 -1.60
N ILE A 233 2.09 12.27 -1.61
CA ILE A 233 2.95 11.33 -0.90
C ILE A 233 2.89 11.59 0.59
N ARG A 234 2.79 10.51 1.37
CA ARG A 234 2.76 10.54 2.83
C ARG A 234 3.82 9.64 3.42
N ASP A 235 4.56 10.18 4.37
CA ASP A 235 5.45 9.39 5.21
C ASP A 235 4.65 8.45 6.11
N PHE A 236 5.23 7.30 6.44
CA PHE A 236 4.64 6.32 7.35
C PHE A 236 4.11 6.94 8.67
N ASN A 237 4.79 7.94 9.23
CA ASN A 237 4.37 8.59 10.47
C ASN A 237 2.98 9.26 10.40
N VAL A 238 2.53 9.65 9.21
CA VAL A 238 1.18 10.21 9.01
C VAL A 238 0.12 9.10 9.03
N ILE A 239 0.50 7.90 8.60
CA ILE A 239 -0.42 6.76 8.40
C ILE A 239 -0.42 5.83 9.61
N LYS A 240 0.65 5.85 10.40
CA LYS A 240 0.90 4.98 11.56
C LYS A 240 -0.31 4.85 12.46
N ASP A 241 -0.94 5.95 12.87
CA ASP A 241 -2.03 5.91 13.83
C ASP A 241 -3.28 5.26 13.24
N ALA A 242 -3.59 5.53 11.96
CA ALA A 242 -4.69 4.88 11.24
C ALA A 242 -4.41 3.38 11.08
N LEU A 243 -3.18 3.03 10.69
CA LEU A 243 -2.78 1.64 10.49
C LEU A 243 -2.81 0.81 11.77
N ASN A 244 -2.46 1.41 12.91
CA ASN A 244 -2.53 0.75 14.23
C ASN A 244 -3.96 0.56 14.74
N LYS A 245 -4.95 1.31 14.22
CA LYS A 245 -6.38 1.11 14.55
C LYS A 245 -7.00 -0.02 13.74
N ARG A 246 -6.53 -0.22 12.50
CA ARG A 246 -7.12 -1.16 11.52
C ARG A 246 -7.29 -2.60 12.01
N PRO A 247 -6.33 -3.23 12.73
CA PRO A 247 -6.53 -4.58 13.25
C PRO A 247 -7.77 -4.73 14.15
N LYS A 248 -8.02 -3.72 15.00
CA LYS A 248 -9.17 -3.73 15.90
C LYS A 248 -10.47 -3.51 15.12
N GLU A 249 -10.47 -2.58 14.17
CA GLU A 249 -11.63 -2.30 13.32
C GLU A 249 -12.06 -3.54 12.52
N ILE A 250 -11.12 -4.26 11.93
CA ILE A 250 -11.37 -5.54 11.23
C ILE A 250 -11.86 -6.61 12.22
N LEU A 251 -11.25 -6.70 13.40
CA LEU A 251 -11.69 -7.68 14.40
C LEU A 251 -13.15 -7.44 14.83
N ASP A 252 -13.49 -6.19 15.14
CA ASP A 252 -14.85 -5.81 15.55
C ASP A 252 -15.86 -6.08 14.41
N GLU A 253 -15.48 -5.84 13.15
CA GLU A 253 -16.27 -6.18 11.96
C GLU A 253 -16.51 -7.69 11.84
N VAL A 254 -15.45 -8.51 11.90
CA VAL A 254 -15.56 -9.97 11.79
C VAL A 254 -16.41 -10.56 12.91
N GLU A 255 -16.27 -10.05 14.14
CA GLU A 255 -17.10 -10.49 15.27
C GLU A 255 -18.57 -10.14 15.08
N ASN A 256 -18.86 -8.91 14.62
CA ASN A 256 -20.21 -8.48 14.35
C ASN A 256 -20.84 -9.29 13.20
N TYR A 257 -20.09 -9.50 12.11
CA TYR A 257 -20.53 -10.32 10.99
C TYR A 257 -20.85 -11.76 11.41
N GLY A 258 -19.95 -12.38 12.18
CA GLY A 258 -20.15 -13.73 12.73
C GLY A 258 -21.37 -13.82 13.67
N LYS A 259 -21.63 -12.77 14.46
CA LYS A 259 -22.83 -12.68 15.31
C LYS A 259 -24.10 -12.53 14.46
N LEU A 260 -24.10 -11.66 13.47
CA LEU A 260 -25.26 -11.43 12.59
C LEU A 260 -25.60 -12.69 11.79
N LEU A 261 -24.61 -13.39 11.22
CA LEU A 261 -24.81 -14.68 10.57
C LEU A 261 -25.49 -15.72 11.48
N LYS A 262 -25.24 -15.64 12.79
CA LYS A 262 -25.80 -16.56 13.77
C LYS A 262 -27.21 -16.16 14.24
N GLU A 263 -27.47 -14.87 14.39
CA GLU A 263 -28.61 -14.34 15.15
C GLU A 263 -29.63 -13.58 14.30
N ALA A 264 -29.19 -12.89 13.24
CA ALA A 264 -30.04 -12.08 12.36
C ALA A 264 -29.39 -11.90 10.96
N PRO A 265 -29.30 -12.95 10.13
CA PRO A 265 -28.66 -12.87 8.81
C PRO A 265 -29.28 -11.81 7.90
N GLU A 266 -30.57 -11.54 8.06
CA GLU A 266 -31.32 -10.52 7.32
C GLU A 266 -30.86 -9.08 7.60
N LYS A 267 -30.10 -8.86 8.68
CA LYS A 267 -29.53 -7.56 9.06
C LYS A 267 -28.09 -7.36 8.61
N ILE A 268 -27.53 -8.32 7.87
CA ILE A 268 -26.22 -8.17 7.26
C ILE A 268 -26.34 -7.13 6.15
N GLU A 269 -25.72 -5.98 6.35
CA GLU A 269 -25.62 -4.95 5.34
C GLU A 269 -24.69 -5.43 4.22
N TYR A 270 -25.16 -5.35 2.98
CA TYR A 270 -24.32 -5.56 1.80
C TYR A 270 -23.68 -4.22 1.46
N GLY A 271 -22.37 -4.09 1.63
CA GLY A 271 -21.66 -2.84 1.45
C GLY A 271 -20.17 -2.96 1.76
N GLY A 272 -19.47 -1.83 1.74
CA GLY A 272 -18.07 -1.74 2.18
C GLY A 272 -17.92 -1.88 3.70
N PRO A 273 -16.68 -1.83 4.22
CA PRO A 273 -16.42 -2.01 5.64
C PRO A 273 -17.12 -0.92 6.49
N PRO A 274 -17.51 -1.24 7.75
CA PRO A 274 -18.18 -0.30 8.67
C PRO A 274 -17.23 0.74 9.28
N TYR A 275 -15.97 0.77 8.84
CA TYR A 275 -14.96 1.74 9.22
C TYR A 275 -14.49 2.51 7.99
N PRO A 276 -14.11 3.79 8.16
CA PRO A 276 -13.62 4.59 7.04
C PRO A 276 -12.31 4.00 6.47
N PRO A 277 -12.07 4.13 5.16
CA PRO A 277 -10.79 3.73 4.56
C PRO A 277 -9.63 4.57 5.12
N LEU A 278 -8.39 4.04 5.07
CA LEU A 278 -7.23 4.68 5.69
C LEU A 278 -7.04 6.15 5.27
N TYR A 279 -7.22 6.47 3.98
CA TYR A 279 -7.08 7.85 3.48
C TYR A 279 -8.03 8.83 4.16
N GLU A 280 -9.26 8.41 4.53
CA GLU A 280 -10.24 9.28 5.16
C GLU A 280 -9.87 9.52 6.62
N VAL A 281 -9.38 8.50 7.32
CA VAL A 281 -8.83 8.65 8.68
C VAL A 281 -7.67 9.65 8.65
N ILE A 282 -6.76 9.51 7.68
CA ILE A 282 -5.62 10.43 7.49
C ILE A 282 -6.12 11.85 7.24
N LYS A 283 -7.08 12.04 6.32
CA LYS A 283 -7.66 13.35 5.99
C LYS A 283 -8.18 14.05 7.25
N ASN A 284 -8.98 13.33 8.03
CA ASN A 284 -9.62 13.87 9.23
C ASN A 284 -8.59 14.24 10.29
N GLU A 285 -7.51 13.46 10.43
CA GLU A 285 -6.42 13.78 11.34
C GLU A 285 -5.60 14.99 10.90
N GLU A 286 -5.32 15.14 9.60
CA GLU A 286 -4.66 16.33 9.03
C GLU A 286 -5.51 17.59 9.23
N GLU A 287 -6.81 17.53 8.95
CA GLU A 287 -7.74 18.64 9.16
C GLU A 287 -7.84 19.01 10.64
N ARG A 288 -7.92 18.02 11.54
CA ARG A 288 -7.90 18.27 12.99
C ARG A 288 -6.62 18.97 13.42
N ARG A 289 -5.45 18.52 12.97
CA ARG A 289 -4.15 19.16 13.28
C ARG A 289 -4.11 20.60 12.77
N LYS A 290 -4.58 20.84 11.54
CA LYS A 290 -4.68 22.19 10.97
C LYS A 290 -5.58 23.09 11.82
N ASN A 291 -6.74 22.61 12.24
CA ASN A 291 -7.68 23.38 13.06
C ASN A 291 -7.11 23.71 14.43
N VAL A 292 -6.41 22.77 15.07
CA VAL A 292 -5.70 23.01 16.35
C VAL A 292 -4.61 24.06 16.18
N LEU A 293 -3.81 23.99 15.11
CA LEU A 293 -2.78 24.99 14.84
C LEU A 293 -3.39 26.39 14.62
N ILE A 294 -4.46 26.49 13.84
CA ILE A 294 -5.20 27.75 13.65
C ILE A 294 -5.68 28.30 15.00
N ALA A 295 -6.25 27.44 15.86
CA ALA A 295 -6.69 27.85 17.19
C ALA A 295 -5.53 28.37 18.06
N ILE A 296 -4.38 27.69 18.05
CA ILE A 296 -3.17 28.14 18.76
C ILE A 296 -2.70 29.50 18.22
N PHE A 297 -2.64 29.68 16.89
CA PHE A 297 -2.26 30.97 16.29
C PHE A 297 -3.24 32.09 16.66
N LEU A 298 -4.55 31.82 16.67
CA LEU A 298 -5.56 32.78 17.10
C LEU A 298 -5.43 33.13 18.59
N LEU A 299 -5.14 32.16 19.45
CA LEU A 299 -4.89 32.39 20.88
C LEU A 299 -3.64 33.26 21.09
N ILE A 300 -2.54 32.97 20.40
CA ILE A 300 -1.31 33.77 20.46
C ILE A 300 -1.58 35.19 19.97
N GLY A 301 -2.25 35.35 18.82
CA GLY A 301 -2.58 36.65 18.24
C GLY A 301 -3.45 37.49 19.18
N THR A 302 -4.45 36.86 19.81
CA THR A 302 -5.30 37.52 20.82
C THR A 302 -4.48 37.94 22.03
N GLY A 303 -3.58 37.08 22.53
CA GLY A 303 -2.69 37.37 23.64
C GLY A 303 -1.77 38.56 23.37
N VAL A 304 -1.15 38.62 22.18
CA VAL A 304 -0.30 39.74 21.74
C VAL A 304 -1.10 41.03 21.69
N LEU A 305 -2.33 41.00 21.17
CA LEU A 305 -3.18 42.18 21.07
C LEU A 305 -3.56 42.73 22.45
N VAL A 306 -3.94 41.85 23.39
CA VAL A 306 -4.24 42.22 24.78
C VAL A 306 -3.02 42.81 25.48
N LEU A 307 -1.84 42.19 25.35
CA LEU A 307 -0.59 42.70 25.93
C LEU A 307 -0.22 44.07 25.36
N SER A 308 -0.39 44.26 24.05
CA SER A 308 -0.13 45.53 23.36
C SER A 308 -1.03 46.65 23.89
N ILE A 309 -2.33 46.38 24.09
CA ILE A 309 -3.29 47.32 24.67
C ILE A 309 -2.92 47.66 26.13
N LEU A 310 -2.55 46.66 26.93
CA LEU A 310 -2.14 46.87 28.32
C LEU A 310 -0.86 47.72 28.43
N LEU A 311 0.14 47.45 27.59
CA LEU A 311 1.38 48.22 27.52
C LEU A 311 1.13 49.66 27.05
N ALA A 312 0.29 49.85 26.03
CA ALA A 312 -0.09 51.18 25.57
C ALA A 312 -0.82 51.98 26.65
N LYS A 313 -1.76 51.35 27.39
CA LYS A 313 -2.42 51.97 28.54
C LYS A 313 -1.43 52.35 29.65
N LYS A 314 -0.49 51.45 29.98
CA LYS A 314 0.54 51.70 31.00
C LYS A 314 1.46 52.86 30.62
N ASN A 315 1.90 52.92 29.37
CA ASN A 315 2.73 54.04 28.88
C ASN A 315 1.97 55.37 28.89
N LYS A 316 0.69 55.36 28.50
CA LYS A 316 -0.17 56.55 28.54
C LYS A 316 -0.38 57.06 29.97
N PHE A 317 -0.57 56.15 30.93
CA PHE A 317 -0.68 56.48 32.36
C PHE A 317 0.63 57.07 32.90
N LYS A 318 1.78 56.49 32.54
CA LYS A 318 3.10 56.98 32.96
C LYS A 318 3.42 58.38 32.40
N GLN A 319 2.97 58.70 31.18
CA GLN A 319 3.08 60.05 30.62
C GLN A 319 2.24 61.07 31.40
N LEU A 320 1.00 60.72 31.79
CA LEU A 320 0.12 61.60 32.57
C LEU A 320 0.68 61.88 33.97
N CYS A 321 1.26 60.89 34.65
CA CYS A 321 1.88 61.09 35.98
C CYS A 321 3.16 61.93 35.95
N ASN A 322 3.86 62.02 34.81
CA ASN A 322 5.05 62.86 34.67
C ASN A 322 4.73 64.32 34.26
N GLN A 323 3.46 64.62 33.96
CA GLN A 323 2.98 65.97 33.61
C GLN A 323 2.23 66.68 34.75
N LEU A 324 2.00 65.97 35.86
CA LEU A 324 1.51 66.49 37.15
C LEU A 324 2.72 66.70 38.07
#